data_AF-A0AAU1KRG7-F1
#
_entry.id   AF-A0AAU1KRG7-F1
#
_cell.length_a   1.000
_cell.length_b   1.000
_cell.length_c   1.000
_cell.angle_alpha   90.00
_cell.angle_beta   90.00
_cell.angle_gamma   90.00
#
_symmetry.space_group_name_H-M   'P 1'
#
loop_
_entity.id
_entity.type
_entity.pdbx_description
1 polymer ?
#
loop_
_entity_poly.entity_id
_entity_poly.type
_entity_poly.pdbx_seq_one_letter_code
_entity_poly.pdbx_strand_id
1 'polypeptide(L)'
;MRAPQKLGQNPAWITNATAAALPGISTFAVGLRTDFAAVTARMTTHWNSGPVEGAVNRIKLLKRQMYGRAGFKLVRKRVLLAS
;
A
#
# COMPACT_ATOMS: atom_id res chain seq x y z
N MET A 1 24.47 -10.63 15.63
CA MET A 1 23.21 -9.92 15.90
C MET A 1 23.30 -8.52 15.29
N ARG A 2 22.49 -8.19 14.28
CA ARG A 2 22.50 -6.88 13.60
C ARG A 2 21.66 -5.93 14.45
N ALA A 3 22.24 -4.84 14.94
CA ALA A 3 21.50 -3.81 15.69
C ALA A 3 20.32 -3.29 14.85
N PRO A 4 19.16 -2.98 15.45
CA PRO A 4 18.08 -2.35 14.73
C PRO A 4 18.57 -0.99 14.24
N GLN A 5 18.76 -0.86 12.93
CA GLN A 5 18.99 0.42 12.27
C GLN A 5 17.84 1.35 12.67
N LYS A 6 18.11 2.61 13.00
CA LYS A 6 17.12 3.60 13.45
C LYS A 6 16.07 3.85 12.35
N LEU A 7 15.09 2.95 12.21
CA LEU A 7 14.05 3.00 11.18
C LEU A 7 12.98 4.06 11.49
N GLY A 8 13.09 4.79 12.61
CA GLY A 8 12.17 5.85 13.01
C GLY A 8 12.59 7.28 12.65
N GLN A 9 13.75 7.46 12.01
CA GLN A 9 14.21 8.79 11.58
C GLN A 9 14.10 8.93 10.07
N ASN A 10 13.55 10.06 9.60
CA ASN A 10 13.49 10.40 8.19
C ASN A 10 14.91 10.40 7.61
N PRO A 11 15.28 9.42 6.77
CA PRO A 11 16.65 9.28 6.29
C PRO A 11 17.01 10.44 5.36
N ALA A 12 18.27 10.86 5.41
CA ALA A 12 18.78 12.01 4.64
C ALA A 12 18.47 11.93 3.14
N TRP A 13 18.36 10.72 2.59
CA TRP A 13 18.02 10.52 1.17
C TRP A 13 16.60 10.99 0.81
N ILE A 14 15.61 10.90 1.70
CA ILE A 14 14.24 11.38 1.44
C ILE A 14 14.25 12.91 1.36
N THR A 15 15.02 13.56 2.24
CA THR A 15 15.24 15.02 2.20
C THR A 15 15.90 15.43 0.89
N ASN A 16 16.95 14.72 0.46
CA ASN A 16 17.62 14.98 -0.81
C ASN A 16 16.69 14.76 -2.02
N ALA A 17 15.90 13.68 -2.02
CA ALA A 17 14.93 13.38 -3.07
C ALA A 17 13.81 14.43 -3.15
N THR A 18 13.39 14.98 -2.00
CA THR A 18 12.44 16.09 -1.94
C THR A 18 13.05 17.37 -2.54
N ALA A 19 14.32 17.65 -2.27
CA ALA A 19 15.04 18.83 -2.74
C ALA A 19 15.52 18.74 -4.20
N ALA A 20 15.52 17.56 -4.82
CA ALA A 20 16.06 17.32 -6.16
C ALA A 20 15.32 18.05 -7.31
N ALA A 21 14.20 18.74 -7.03
CA ALA A 21 13.38 19.48 -8.00
C ALA A 21 12.89 18.67 -9.23
N LEU A 22 12.93 17.34 -9.14
CA LEU A 22 12.43 16.42 -10.17
C LEU A 22 10.97 16.06 -9.85
N PRO A 23 9.97 16.53 -10.63
CA PRO A 23 8.55 16.52 -10.22
C PRO A 23 8.03 15.15 -9.76
N GLY A 24 8.39 14.07 -10.45
CA GLY A 24 7.97 12.72 -10.06
C GLY A 24 8.64 12.21 -8.78
N ILE A 25 9.93 12.51 -8.61
CA ILE A 25 10.73 12.05 -7.46
C ILE A 25 10.43 12.88 -6.22
N SER A 26 10.31 14.21 -6.37
CA SER A 26 9.99 15.10 -5.25
C SER A 26 8.59 14.83 -4.72
N THR A 27 7.59 14.66 -5.60
CA THR A 27 6.21 14.33 -5.20
C THR A 27 6.15 12.97 -4.49
N PHE A 28 6.85 11.96 -5.03
CA PHE A 28 6.94 10.65 -4.39
C PHE A 28 7.61 10.73 -3.00
N ALA A 29 8.73 11.46 -2.88
CA ALA A 29 9.45 11.62 -1.62
C ALA A 29 8.61 12.35 -0.56
N VAL A 30 7.82 13.35 -0.97
CA VAL A 30 6.86 14.04 -0.08
C VAL A 30 5.80 13.08 0.45
N GLY A 31 5.20 12.26 -0.43
CA GLY A 31 4.22 11.25 -0.02
C GLY A 31 4.83 10.21 0.93
N LEU A 32 6.00 9.68 0.56
CA LEU A 32 6.71 8.69 1.36
C LEU A 32 7.11 9.21 2.74
N ARG A 33 7.45 10.50 2.85
CA ARG A 33 7.75 11.13 4.15
C ARG A 33 6.54 11.11 5.08
N THR A 34 5.34 11.35 4.56
CA THR A 34 4.09 11.27 5.33
C THR A 34 3.81 9.84 5.81
N ASP A 35 4.06 8.85 4.95
CA ASP A 35 3.80 7.43 5.22
C ASP A 35 4.98 6.70 5.90
N PHE A 36 6.06 7.41 6.24
CA PHE A 36 7.32 6.79 6.66
C PHE A 36 7.16 5.88 7.88
N ALA A 37 6.37 6.32 8.88
CA ALA A 37 6.09 5.51 10.06
C ALA A 37 5.35 4.21 9.73
N ALA A 38 4.40 4.25 8.78
CA ALA A 38 3.64 3.08 8.35
C ALA A 38 4.52 2.11 7.55
N VAL A 39 5.39 2.62 6.68
CA VAL A 39 6.36 1.81 5.92
C VAL A 39 7.34 1.12 6.88
N THR A 40 7.88 1.85 7.84
CA THR A 40 8.75 1.30 8.88
C THR A 40 8.02 0.20 9.67
N ALA A 41 6.81 0.48 10.15
CA ALA A 41 6.02 -0.50 10.90
C ALA A 41 5.77 -1.79 10.10
N ARG A 42 5.48 -1.69 8.79
CA ARG A 42 5.32 -2.87 7.91
C ARG A 42 6.60 -3.70 7.78
N MET A 43 7.78 -3.09 7.86
CA MET A 43 9.06 -3.79 7.77
C MET A 43 9.54 -4.36 9.11
N THR A 44 9.17 -3.74 10.22
CA THR A 44 9.63 -4.13 11.56
C THR A 44 8.66 -5.03 12.32
N THR A 45 7.39 -5.06 11.91
CA THR A 45 6.36 -5.88 12.56
C THR A 45 5.97 -7.06 11.68
N HIS A 46 5.38 -8.09 12.30
CA HIS A 46 4.79 -9.21 11.56
C HIS A 46 3.42 -8.86 10.95
N TRP A 47 2.82 -7.76 11.40
CA TRP A 47 1.53 -7.28 10.92
C TRP A 47 1.70 -6.59 9.56
N ASN A 48 0.88 -7.00 8.59
CA ASN A 48 0.87 -6.38 7.26
C ASN A 48 -0.54 -6.40 6.66
N SER A 49 -0.79 -5.47 5.74
CA SER A 49 -2.09 -5.36 5.05
C SER A 49 -2.27 -6.35 3.90
N GLY A 50 -1.33 -7.27 3.65
CA GLY A 50 -1.31 -8.16 2.49
C GLY A 50 -2.59 -9.00 2.32
N PRO A 51 -3.08 -9.71 3.37
CA PRO A 51 -4.33 -10.47 3.29
C PRO A 51 -5.54 -9.59 2.95
N VAL A 52 -5.60 -8.37 3.51
CA VAL A 52 -6.68 -7.41 3.27
C VAL A 52 -6.63 -6.88 1.83
N GLU A 53 -5.43 -6.48 1.37
CA GLU A 53 -5.19 -6.03 -0.01
C GLU A 53 -5.54 -7.14 -1.01
N GLY A 54 -5.19 -8.39 -0.71
CA GLY A 54 -5.53 -9.57 -1.51
C GLY A 54 -7.05 -9.78 -1.64
N ALA A 55 -7.79 -9.69 -0.53
CA ALA A 55 -9.25 -9.78 -0.54
C ALA A 55 -9.88 -8.65 -1.37
N VAL A 56 -9.40 -7.41 -1.22
CA VAL A 56 -9.85 -6.25 -2.02
C VAL A 56 -9.55 -6.48 -3.51
N ASN A 57 -8.38 -7.02 -3.84
CA ASN A 57 -8.00 -7.30 -5.22
C ASN A 57 -8.91 -8.39 -5.84
N ARG A 58 -9.23 -9.46 -5.10
CA ARG A 58 -10.19 -10.49 -5.53
C ARG A 58 -11.57 -9.89 -5.83
N ILE A 59 -12.06 -9.00 -4.96
CA ILE A 59 -13.35 -8.32 -5.17
C ILE A 59 -13.30 -7.42 -6.41
N LYS A 60 -12.22 -6.65 -6.59
CA LYS A 60 -12.00 -5.81 -7.78
C LYS A 60 -11.95 -6.64 -9.06
N LEU A 61 -11.28 -7.80 -9.02
CA LEU A 61 -11.21 -8.74 -10.14
C LEU A 61 -12.61 -9.25 -10.51
N LEU A 62 -13.40 -9.72 -9.54
CA LEU A 62 -14.78 -10.16 -9.79
C LEU A 62 -15.63 -9.05 -10.42
N LYS A 63 -15.48 -7.80 -9.96
CA LYS A 63 -16.20 -6.66 -10.54
C LYS A 63 -15.72 -6.34 -11.97
N ARG A 64 -14.41 -6.47 -12.26
CA ARG A 64 -13.82 -6.27 -13.60
C ARG A 64 -14.23 -7.36 -14.60
N GLN A 65 -14.35 -8.62 -14.17
CA GLN A 65 -14.91 -9.71 -14.98
C GLN A 65 -16.35 -9.42 -15.44
N MET A 66 -17.05 -8.53 -14.75
CA MET A 66 -18.41 -8.10 -15.05
C MET A 66 -18.46 -6.72 -15.71
N TYR A 67 -17.35 -6.29 -16.31
CA TYR A 67 -17.19 -5.00 -16.99
C TYR A 67 -17.56 -3.79 -16.12
N GLY A 68 -17.41 -3.90 -14.79
CA GLY A 68 -17.74 -2.83 -13.85
C GLY A 68 -19.24 -2.61 -13.61
N ARG A 69 -20.13 -3.33 -14.30
CA ARG A 69 -21.59 -3.14 -14.25
C ARG A 69 -22.27 -3.85 -13.07
N ALA A 70 -21.53 -4.64 -12.32
CA ALA A 70 -22.07 -5.37 -11.18
C ALA A 70 -22.29 -4.45 -9.97
N GLY A 71 -23.55 -4.37 -9.52
CA GLY A 71 -23.92 -3.76 -8.25
C GLY A 71 -23.56 -4.63 -7.04
N PHE A 72 -23.65 -4.05 -5.83
CA PHE A 72 -23.21 -4.70 -4.59
C PHE A 72 -23.83 -6.09 -4.35
N LYS A 73 -25.16 -6.24 -4.54
CA LYS A 73 -25.87 -7.52 -4.33
C LYS A 73 -25.26 -8.66 -5.17
N LEU A 74 -24.90 -8.36 -6.42
CA LEU A 74 -24.37 -9.34 -7.36
C LEU A 74 -22.91 -9.69 -7.07
N VAL A 75 -22.09 -8.68 -6.73
CA VAL A 75 -20.71 -8.90 -6.29
C VAL A 75 -20.69 -9.75 -5.02
N ARG A 76 -21.54 -9.45 -4.03
CA ARG A 76 -21.66 -10.22 -2.79
C ARG A 76 -22.00 -11.69 -3.07
N LYS A 77 -22.99 -11.96 -3.92
CA LYS A 77 -23.35 -13.34 -4.31
C LYS A 77 -22.15 -14.08 -4.93
N ARG A 78 -21.42 -13.45 -5.86
CA ARG A 78 -20.24 -14.08 -6.48
C ARG A 78 -19.10 -14.32 -5.49
N VAL A 79 -18.86 -13.41 -4.56
CA VAL A 79 -17.84 -13.61 -3.52
C VAL A 79 -18.18 -14.81 -2.65
N LEU A 80 -19.44 -14.92 -2.19
CA LEU A 80 -19.89 -16.03 -1.34
C LEU A 80 -19.92 -17.38 -2.08
N LEU A 81 -20.26 -17.40 -3.37
CA LEU A 81 -20.32 -18.63 -4.18
C LEU A 81 -18.96 -19.08 -4.75
N ALA A 82 -17.98 -18.19 -4.84
CA ALA A 82 -16.62 -18.51 -5.30
C ALA A 82 -15.67 -18.88 -4.16
N SER A 83 -16.20 -19.09 -2.95
CA SER A 83 -15.46 -19.44 -1.74
C SER A 83 -15.56 -20.94 -1.47
#